data_AF-B5VG81-F1
#
_entry.id   AF-B5VG81-F1
#
_cell.length_a   1.000
_cell.length_b   1.000
_cell.length_c   1.000
_cell.angle_alpha   90.00
_cell.angle_beta   90.00
_cell.angle_gamma   90.00
#
_symmetry.space_group_name_H-M   'P 1'
#
loop_
_entity.id
_entity.type
_entity.pdbx_description
1 polymer ?
#
loop_
_entity_poly.entity_id
_entity_poly.type
_entity_poly.pdbx_seq_one_letter_code
_entity_poly.pdbx_strand_id
1 'polypeptide(L)'
;KFLDEFKISKTNLSNDREFLLQVARSSLLTKVDADLTEVLTPIVTDAVLSVYDAQADNLDLHMVEIMQMQHLSPKDTTFIKGLVLDHGGRHPDMPTRVKNAYVLILNVSLEYEKTEVNSGFFYSSADQRDKLAASERKFVDAKLKKIIDLKNEVCGMDPDKGFVIINQKGIDPMSLDVFAKHNILALRRAKRRNMERLQLVTGGEAQNSVEDLSPQILGFSGLVYQETIGEEKFTYVTENTDPKSCTILIKGSTHYAPRSNKGCGERWSQSCGKRSQGQKHHSRRWCVLHRPFEIPKICQHEQVGCQG
;
A
#
# COMPACT_ATOMS: atom_id res chain seq x y z
N LYS A 1 19.37 -30.89 -18.34
CA LYS A 1 19.17 -32.03 -19.28
C LYS A 1 17.85 -32.73 -18.96
N PHE A 2 17.75 -33.69 -18.04
CA PHE A 2 16.47 -34.36 -17.75
C PHE A 2 15.32 -33.40 -17.36
N LEU A 3 15.58 -32.40 -16.51
CA LEU A 3 14.56 -31.40 -16.13
C LEU A 3 14.10 -30.52 -17.30
N ASP A 4 14.95 -30.34 -18.33
CA ASP A 4 14.58 -29.56 -19.51
C ASP A 4 13.71 -30.37 -20.48
N GLU A 5 13.83 -31.68 -20.44
CA GLU A 5 13.03 -32.64 -21.24
C GLU A 5 11.71 -32.99 -20.54
N PHE A 6 11.69 -33.00 -19.20
CA PHE A 6 10.50 -33.34 -18.40
C PHE A 6 9.54 -32.16 -18.20
N LYS A 7 10.02 -30.91 -18.34
CA LYS A 7 9.16 -29.74 -18.15
C LYS A 7 8.15 -29.62 -19.29
N ILE A 8 6.88 -29.48 -18.92
CA ILE A 8 5.82 -29.21 -19.89
C ILE A 8 5.85 -27.72 -20.20
N SER A 9 6.24 -27.38 -21.43
CA SER A 9 6.31 -25.99 -21.89
C SER A 9 4.90 -25.51 -22.25
N LYS A 10 4.35 -24.58 -21.48
CA LYS A 10 3.06 -23.95 -21.78
C LYS A 10 3.28 -22.61 -22.46
N THR A 11 2.75 -22.45 -23.67
CA THR A 11 3.02 -21.31 -24.57
C THR A 11 2.15 -20.08 -24.28
N ASN A 12 1.01 -20.24 -23.58
CA ASN A 12 0.06 -19.15 -23.30
C ASN A 12 -0.28 -19.10 -21.79
N LEU A 13 0.68 -18.67 -20.97
CA LEU A 13 0.51 -18.58 -19.50
C LEU A 13 -0.46 -17.48 -19.05
N SER A 14 -0.64 -16.43 -19.85
CA SER A 14 -1.44 -15.24 -19.50
C SER A 14 -2.95 -15.45 -19.58
N ASN A 15 -3.42 -16.35 -20.45
CA ASN A 15 -4.86 -16.54 -20.71
C ASN A 15 -5.45 -17.81 -20.09
N ASP A 16 -4.63 -18.75 -19.61
CA ASP A 16 -5.10 -20.00 -19.00
C ASP A 16 -5.30 -19.82 -17.48
N ARG A 17 -6.36 -19.06 -17.13
CA ARG A 17 -6.70 -18.78 -15.72
C ARG A 17 -6.96 -20.06 -14.92
N GLU A 18 -7.60 -21.06 -15.52
CA GLU A 18 -7.91 -22.32 -14.84
C GLU A 18 -6.65 -23.09 -14.45
N PHE A 19 -5.65 -23.14 -15.33
CA PHE A 19 -4.38 -23.73 -14.99
C PHE A 19 -3.66 -22.97 -13.86
N LEU A 20 -3.66 -21.64 -13.90
CA LEU A 20 -3.08 -20.84 -12.83
C LEU A 20 -3.80 -21.05 -11.49
N LEU A 21 -5.12 -21.22 -11.50
CA LEU A 21 -5.91 -21.58 -10.32
C LEU A 21 -5.48 -22.94 -9.76
N GLN A 22 -5.26 -23.94 -10.62
CA GLN A 22 -4.77 -25.25 -10.18
C GLN A 22 -3.38 -25.15 -9.54
N VAL A 23 -2.46 -24.38 -10.16
CA VAL A 23 -1.10 -24.15 -9.64
C VAL A 23 -1.13 -23.44 -8.28
N ALA A 24 -1.95 -22.41 -8.14
CA ALA A 24 -2.13 -21.68 -6.88
C ALA A 24 -2.73 -22.61 -5.80
N ARG A 25 -3.78 -23.37 -6.13
CA ARG A 25 -4.42 -24.33 -5.22
C ARG A 25 -3.44 -25.39 -4.72
N SER A 26 -2.66 -26.01 -5.62
CA SER A 26 -1.65 -27.02 -5.23
C SER A 26 -0.60 -26.45 -4.28
N SER A 27 -0.24 -25.18 -4.43
CA SER A 27 0.74 -24.53 -3.55
C SER A 27 0.14 -24.20 -2.17
N LEU A 28 -1.07 -23.64 -2.15
CA LEU A 28 -1.74 -23.16 -0.93
C LEU A 28 -2.21 -24.30 -0.02
N LEU A 29 -2.68 -25.41 -0.60
CA LEU A 29 -3.20 -26.56 0.17
C LEU A 29 -2.16 -27.16 1.13
N THR A 30 -0.87 -26.98 0.86
CA THR A 30 0.21 -27.48 1.72
C THR A 30 0.48 -26.61 2.96
N LYS A 31 -0.17 -25.45 3.09
CA LYS A 31 0.12 -24.45 4.12
C LYS A 31 -1.10 -23.93 4.86
N VAL A 32 -2.25 -23.98 4.22
CA VAL A 32 -3.47 -23.34 4.70
C VAL A 32 -4.59 -24.39 4.72
N ASP A 33 -5.58 -24.18 5.59
CA ASP A 33 -6.77 -25.01 5.65
C ASP A 33 -7.48 -25.08 4.28
N ALA A 34 -8.16 -26.20 4.02
CA ALA A 34 -8.82 -26.46 2.73
C ALA A 34 -9.84 -25.36 2.38
N ASP A 35 -10.70 -24.99 3.33
CA ASP A 35 -11.71 -23.93 3.14
C ASP A 35 -11.09 -22.58 2.78
N LEU A 36 -10.00 -22.21 3.46
CA LEU A 36 -9.33 -20.93 3.24
C LEU A 36 -8.52 -20.95 1.94
N THR A 37 -8.05 -22.13 1.52
CA THR A 37 -7.41 -22.32 0.22
C THR A 37 -8.37 -21.98 -0.91
N GLU A 38 -9.64 -22.37 -0.83
CA GLU A 38 -10.63 -22.03 -1.86
C GLU A 38 -10.86 -20.53 -2.01
N VAL A 39 -10.83 -19.79 -0.90
CA VAL A 39 -10.96 -18.32 -0.89
C VAL A 39 -9.70 -17.64 -1.43
N LEU A 40 -8.52 -18.07 -1.00
CA LEU A 40 -7.25 -17.43 -1.36
C LEU A 40 -6.80 -17.77 -2.79
N THR A 41 -7.15 -18.94 -3.32
CA THR A 41 -6.76 -19.38 -4.67
C THR A 41 -7.11 -18.34 -5.75
N PRO A 42 -8.38 -17.88 -5.89
CA PRO A 42 -8.73 -16.87 -6.88
C PRO A 42 -8.09 -15.51 -6.61
N ILE A 43 -7.96 -15.12 -5.34
CA ILE A 43 -7.35 -13.84 -4.95
C ILE A 43 -5.89 -13.76 -5.41
N VAL A 44 -5.12 -14.83 -5.20
CA VAL A 44 -3.70 -14.88 -5.58
C VAL A 44 -3.56 -14.89 -7.10
N THR A 45 -4.37 -15.67 -7.83
CA THR A 45 -4.29 -15.69 -9.29
C THR A 45 -4.68 -14.36 -9.91
N ASP A 46 -5.75 -13.73 -9.42
CA ASP A 46 -6.22 -12.47 -9.99
C ASP A 46 -5.25 -11.32 -9.67
N ALA A 47 -4.57 -11.35 -8.52
CA ALA A 47 -3.51 -10.41 -8.19
C ALA A 47 -2.32 -10.52 -9.16
N VAL A 48 -1.90 -11.74 -9.49
CA VAL A 48 -0.79 -11.98 -10.41
C VAL A 48 -1.15 -11.57 -11.84
N LEU A 49 -2.35 -11.89 -12.29
CA LEU A 49 -2.86 -11.48 -13.60
C LEU A 49 -2.98 -9.97 -13.73
N SER A 50 -3.32 -9.26 -12.64
CA SER A 50 -3.45 -7.79 -12.65
C SER A 50 -2.10 -7.07 -12.77
N VAL A 51 -1.01 -7.71 -12.33
CA VAL A 51 0.35 -7.13 -12.35
C VAL A 51 1.16 -7.57 -13.56
N TYR A 52 0.80 -8.71 -14.15
CA TYR A 52 1.52 -9.26 -15.29
C TYR A 52 1.36 -8.38 -16.53
N ASP A 53 2.48 -7.86 -17.05
CA ASP A 53 2.50 -7.14 -18.32
C ASP A 53 2.70 -8.11 -19.48
N ALA A 54 1.65 -8.28 -20.29
CA ALA A 54 1.66 -9.18 -21.43
C ALA A 54 2.63 -8.76 -22.55
N GLN A 55 3.02 -7.48 -22.62
CA GLN A 55 3.93 -7.00 -23.67
C GLN A 55 5.40 -7.17 -23.28
N ALA A 56 5.72 -6.90 -22.02
CA ALA A 56 7.09 -6.96 -21.51
C ALA A 56 7.49 -8.36 -20.98
N ASP A 57 6.52 -9.28 -20.88
CA ASP A 57 6.66 -10.59 -20.19
C ASP A 57 7.37 -10.45 -18.83
N ASN A 58 7.07 -9.34 -18.14
CA ASN A 58 7.70 -8.98 -16.88
C ASN A 58 6.64 -8.96 -15.78
N LEU A 59 7.02 -9.50 -14.63
CA LEU A 59 6.16 -9.65 -13.47
C LEU A 59 6.92 -9.12 -12.26
N ASP A 60 6.52 -7.94 -11.80
CA ASP A 60 7.07 -7.36 -10.58
C ASP A 60 6.14 -7.59 -9.38
N LEU A 61 6.52 -8.54 -8.53
CA LEU A 61 5.77 -8.89 -7.32
C LEU A 61 5.73 -7.74 -6.30
N HIS A 62 6.57 -6.69 -6.44
CA HIS A 62 6.50 -5.51 -5.58
C HIS A 62 5.20 -4.72 -5.77
N MET A 63 4.56 -4.85 -6.94
CA MET A 63 3.31 -4.17 -7.27
C MET A 63 2.08 -4.78 -6.60
N VAL A 64 2.21 -5.98 -6.01
CA VAL A 64 1.17 -6.56 -5.16
C VAL A 64 1.43 -6.13 -3.71
N GLU A 65 0.54 -5.32 -3.14
CA GLU A 65 0.60 -5.00 -1.71
C GLU A 65 -0.18 -6.02 -0.89
N ILE A 66 0.37 -6.41 0.26
CA ILE A 66 -0.32 -7.31 1.20
C ILE A 66 -0.66 -6.51 2.46
N MET A 67 -1.90 -6.04 2.53
CA MET A 67 -2.42 -5.33 3.69
C MET A 67 -3.02 -6.33 4.69
N GLN A 68 -2.81 -6.10 5.97
CA GLN A 68 -3.43 -6.89 7.03
C GLN A 68 -4.34 -6.02 7.86
N MET A 69 -5.53 -6.51 8.14
CA MET A 69 -6.49 -5.88 9.03
C MET A 69 -6.89 -6.87 10.11
N GLN A 70 -6.80 -6.43 11.37
CA GLN A 70 -7.22 -7.21 12.52
C GLN A 70 -8.73 -7.09 12.70
N HIS A 71 -9.46 -7.68 11.77
CA HIS A 71 -10.91 -7.63 11.75
C HIS A 71 -11.45 -8.90 11.10
N LEU A 72 -12.61 -9.36 11.57
CA LEU A 72 -13.34 -10.51 11.02
C LEU A 72 -12.52 -11.81 10.95
N SER A 73 -13.02 -12.80 10.19
CA SER A 73 -12.36 -14.08 10.01
C SER A 73 -11.35 -14.01 8.85
N PRO A 74 -10.36 -14.93 8.81
CA PRO A 74 -9.46 -15.02 7.66
C PRO A 74 -10.17 -15.42 6.37
N LYS A 75 -11.39 -15.97 6.44
CA LYS A 75 -12.19 -16.28 5.25
C LYS A 75 -12.75 -15.02 4.58
N ASP A 76 -12.75 -13.88 5.27
CA ASP A 76 -13.22 -12.59 4.76
C ASP A 76 -12.11 -11.80 4.04
N THR A 77 -11.01 -12.45 3.65
CA THR A 77 -9.97 -11.83 2.83
C THR A 77 -10.56 -11.37 1.50
N THR A 78 -10.19 -10.15 1.08
CA THR A 78 -10.72 -9.55 -0.14
C THR A 78 -9.59 -9.18 -1.09
N PHE A 79 -9.87 -9.33 -2.39
CA PHE A 79 -9.01 -8.84 -3.44
C PHE A 79 -9.46 -7.44 -3.86
N ILE A 80 -8.53 -6.49 -3.88
CA ILE A 80 -8.82 -5.10 -4.24
C ILE A 80 -7.98 -4.73 -5.44
N LYS A 81 -8.67 -4.40 -6.55
CA LYS A 81 -8.08 -3.89 -7.80
C LYS A 81 -7.70 -2.40 -7.66
N GLY A 82 -6.72 -2.16 -6.81
CA GLY A 82 -6.23 -0.84 -6.47
C GLY A 82 -5.38 -0.87 -5.21
N LEU A 83 -5.37 0.22 -4.44
CA LEU A 83 -4.52 0.35 -3.27
C LEU A 83 -5.33 0.55 -1.99
N VAL A 84 -4.91 -0.12 -0.91
CA VAL A 84 -5.37 0.18 0.45
C VAL A 84 -4.24 0.85 1.22
N LEU A 85 -4.54 2.00 1.81
CA LEU A 85 -3.64 2.75 2.67
C LEU A 85 -4.05 2.53 4.13
N ASP A 86 -3.05 2.39 5.00
CA ASP A 86 -3.18 2.26 6.46
C ASP A 86 -3.37 3.61 7.18
N HIS A 87 -3.59 4.66 6.40
CA HIS A 87 -3.82 6.02 6.88
C HIS A 87 -5.12 6.54 6.30
N GLY A 88 -5.72 7.52 6.97
CA GLY A 88 -6.89 8.24 6.49
C GLY A 88 -6.86 9.70 6.93
N GLY A 89 -7.91 10.43 6.56
CA GLY A 89 -8.13 11.82 6.94
C GLY A 89 -8.14 11.97 8.46
N ARG A 90 -7.29 12.85 8.97
CA ARG A 90 -7.17 13.10 10.42
C ARG A 90 -8.22 14.08 10.93
N HIS A 91 -8.60 15.05 10.11
CA HIS A 91 -9.60 16.05 10.46
C HIS A 91 -11.01 15.44 10.38
N PRO A 92 -11.92 15.74 11.33
CA PRO A 92 -13.28 15.18 11.34
C PRO A 92 -14.12 15.64 10.13
N ASP A 93 -13.95 16.89 9.70
CA ASP A 93 -14.73 17.46 8.59
C ASP A 93 -14.23 17.05 7.19
N MET A 94 -13.23 16.17 7.10
CA MET A 94 -12.80 15.63 5.81
C MET A 94 -13.82 14.64 5.24
N PRO A 95 -14.02 14.60 3.91
CA PRO A 95 -14.98 13.70 3.31
C PRO A 95 -14.55 12.23 3.50
N THR A 96 -15.47 11.41 4.01
CA THR A 96 -15.24 9.97 4.18
C THR A 96 -15.37 9.19 2.89
N ARG A 97 -16.11 9.72 1.90
CA ARG A 97 -16.30 9.10 0.58
C ARG A 97 -16.17 10.17 -0.49
N VAL A 98 -15.36 9.88 -1.49
CA VAL A 98 -15.01 10.78 -2.58
C VAL A 98 -15.22 10.01 -3.89
N LYS A 99 -16.27 10.36 -4.64
CA LYS A 99 -16.55 9.81 -5.97
C LYS A 99 -15.76 10.59 -7.02
N ASN A 100 -15.40 9.93 -8.12
CA ASN A 100 -14.58 10.46 -9.22
C ASN A 100 -13.43 11.31 -8.70
N ALA A 101 -12.57 10.68 -7.91
CA ALA A 101 -11.49 11.31 -7.20
C ALA A 101 -10.30 11.57 -8.13
N TYR A 102 -9.92 12.84 -8.27
CA TYR A 102 -8.60 13.22 -8.73
C TYR A 102 -7.61 13.06 -7.58
N VAL A 103 -6.58 12.23 -7.80
CA VAL A 103 -5.58 11.87 -6.80
C VAL A 103 -4.29 12.62 -7.10
N LEU A 104 -3.93 13.54 -6.22
CA LEU A 104 -2.65 14.24 -6.23
C LEU A 104 -1.64 13.50 -5.35
N ILE A 105 -0.55 13.05 -5.96
CA ILE A 105 0.53 12.32 -5.31
C ILE A 105 1.66 13.32 -4.99
N LEU A 106 1.89 13.61 -3.70
CA LEU A 106 2.87 14.61 -3.26
C LEU A 106 4.01 14.00 -2.42
N ASN A 107 5.21 14.55 -2.60
CA ASN A 107 6.37 14.32 -1.75
C ASN A 107 6.92 15.64 -1.17
N VAL A 108 6.02 16.59 -0.89
CA VAL A 108 6.38 17.92 -0.35
C VAL A 108 5.99 18.00 1.12
N SER A 109 6.87 18.56 1.94
CA SER A 109 6.52 18.88 3.33
C SER A 109 5.55 20.05 3.41
N LEU A 110 4.38 19.81 4.02
CA LEU A 110 3.37 20.80 4.38
C LEU A 110 3.34 21.03 5.89
N GLU A 111 4.46 20.72 6.56
CA GLU A 111 4.70 21.00 7.98
C GLU A 111 5.57 22.25 8.12
N TYR A 112 5.54 22.84 9.32
CA TYR A 112 6.52 23.83 9.73
C TYR A 112 7.89 23.16 9.84
N GLU A 113 8.77 23.45 8.88
CA GLU A 113 10.14 22.94 8.90
C GLU A 113 11.07 23.95 9.57
N LYS A 114 11.80 23.47 10.57
CA LYS A 114 12.98 24.19 11.04
C LYS A 114 14.06 24.05 9.98
N THR A 115 14.79 25.13 9.74
CA THR A 115 15.97 25.11 8.87
C THR A 115 16.97 24.07 9.38
N GLU A 116 17.46 23.21 8.48
CA GLU A 116 18.46 22.17 8.83
C GLU A 116 19.79 22.78 9.28
N VAL A 117 20.13 23.94 8.73
CA VAL A 117 21.22 24.77 9.23
C VAL A 117 20.74 25.45 10.51
N ASN A 118 21.55 25.37 11.56
CA ASN A 118 21.37 26.13 12.80
C ASN A 118 21.50 27.64 12.53
N SER A 119 20.54 28.23 11.82
CA SER A 119 20.36 29.68 11.77
C SER A 119 19.77 30.07 13.13
N GLY A 120 20.65 30.34 14.08
CA GLY A 120 20.27 31.01 15.31
C GLY A 120 19.69 32.37 14.96
N PHE A 121 18.37 32.51 14.99
CA PHE A 121 17.73 33.80 14.86
C PHE A 121 17.94 34.56 16.18
N PHE A 122 18.84 35.53 16.17
CA PHE A 122 18.98 36.49 17.26
C PHE A 122 17.90 37.55 17.09
N TYR A 123 16.88 37.52 17.93
CA TYR A 123 15.82 38.53 17.97
C TYR A 123 16.06 39.49 19.13
N SER A 124 15.93 40.79 18.87
CA SER A 124 16.09 41.83 19.90
C SER A 124 14.76 42.26 20.53
N SER A 125 13.64 41.90 19.91
CA SER A 125 12.28 42.28 20.32
C SER A 125 11.30 41.11 20.13
N ALA A 126 10.26 41.05 20.98
CA ALA A 126 9.16 40.09 20.86
C ALA A 126 8.42 40.21 19.51
N ASP A 127 8.22 41.44 19.00
CA ASP A 127 7.53 41.68 17.73
C ASP A 127 8.29 41.10 16.52
N GLN A 128 9.62 41.07 16.59
CA GLN A 128 10.45 40.48 15.54
C GLN A 128 10.27 38.96 15.49
N ARG A 129 10.13 38.32 16.66
CA ARG A 129 9.89 36.88 16.76
C ARG A 129 8.54 36.50 16.14
N ASP A 130 7.49 37.28 16.41
CA ASP A 130 6.16 37.02 15.87
C ASP A 130 6.11 37.23 14.34
N LYS A 131 6.81 38.24 13.82
CA LYS A 131 6.92 38.48 12.37
C LYS A 131 7.63 37.34 11.64
N LEU A 132 8.70 36.79 12.23
CA LEU A 132 9.42 35.65 11.66
C LEU A 132 8.54 34.40 11.64
N ALA A 133 7.87 34.08 12.75
CA ALA A 133 6.94 32.97 12.81
C ALA A 133 5.80 33.10 11.79
N ALA A 134 5.27 34.32 11.59
CA ALA A 134 4.27 34.59 10.54
C ALA A 134 4.85 34.44 9.13
N SER A 135 6.11 34.80 8.89
CA SER A 135 6.76 34.66 7.58
C SER A 135 6.95 33.21 7.17
N GLU A 136 7.31 32.34 8.11
CA GLU A 136 7.45 30.90 7.87
C GLU A 136 6.10 30.25 7.57
N ARG A 137 5.04 30.68 8.28
CA ARG A 137 3.66 30.27 7.97
C ARG A 137 3.23 30.68 6.57
N LYS A 138 3.53 31.92 6.15
CA LYS A 138 3.22 32.40 4.79
C LYS A 138 3.83 31.52 3.69
N PHE A 139 4.98 30.89 3.95
CA PHE A 139 5.59 29.97 2.99
C PHE A 139 4.78 28.69 2.82
N VAL A 140 4.27 28.12 3.93
CA VAL A 140 3.37 26.96 3.89
C VAL A 140 2.04 27.35 3.23
N ASP A 141 1.47 28.50 3.62
CA ASP A 141 0.21 29.02 3.05
C ASP A 141 0.31 29.25 1.53
N ALA A 142 1.45 29.73 1.04
CA ALA A 142 1.69 29.89 -0.39
C ALA A 142 1.65 28.55 -1.15
N LYS A 143 2.21 27.48 -0.57
CA LYS A 143 2.12 26.13 -1.14
C LYS A 143 0.69 25.62 -1.10
N LEU A 144 -0.01 25.78 0.03
CA LEU A 144 -1.41 25.36 0.16
C LEU A 144 -2.29 26.04 -0.88
N LYS A 145 -2.11 27.35 -1.09
CA LYS A 145 -2.86 28.12 -2.06
C LYS A 145 -2.74 27.54 -3.47
N LYS A 146 -1.53 27.20 -3.92
CA LYS A 146 -1.30 26.57 -5.23
C LYS A 146 -2.07 25.24 -5.40
N ILE A 147 -2.13 24.42 -4.35
CA ILE A 147 -2.87 23.15 -4.36
C ILE A 147 -4.39 23.41 -4.45
N ILE A 148 -4.88 24.39 -3.69
CA ILE A 148 -6.30 24.77 -3.69
C ILE A 148 -6.70 25.35 -5.04
N ASP A 149 -5.85 26.18 -5.64
CA ASP A 149 -6.06 26.78 -6.96
C ASP A 149 -6.21 25.67 -8.01
N LEU A 150 -5.34 24.65 -7.99
CA LEU A 150 -5.43 23.49 -8.88
C LEU A 150 -6.71 22.67 -8.61
N LYS A 151 -7.09 22.47 -7.35
CA LYS A 151 -8.36 21.80 -7.02
C LYS A 151 -9.56 22.57 -7.57
N ASN A 152 -9.53 23.90 -7.50
CA ASN A 152 -10.59 24.75 -8.04
C ASN A 152 -10.61 24.74 -9.58
N GLU A 153 -9.46 24.65 -10.24
CA GLU A 153 -9.36 24.52 -11.69
C GLU A 153 -9.96 23.19 -12.19
N VAL A 154 -9.69 22.08 -11.48
CA VAL A 154 -10.07 20.73 -11.93
C VAL A 154 -11.49 20.35 -11.50
N CYS A 155 -11.83 20.56 -10.23
CA CYS A 155 -13.14 20.21 -9.70
C CYS A 155 -14.18 21.30 -9.96
N GLY A 156 -13.76 22.56 -10.12
CA GLY A 156 -14.65 23.67 -10.45
C GLY A 156 -15.91 23.71 -9.58
N MET A 157 -17.05 23.84 -10.27
CA MET A 157 -18.41 23.82 -9.69
C MET A 157 -19.03 22.41 -9.67
N ASP A 158 -18.34 21.38 -10.18
CA ASP A 158 -18.90 20.05 -10.36
C ASP A 158 -18.91 19.31 -9.01
N PRO A 159 -20.08 19.02 -8.42
CA PRO A 159 -20.14 18.34 -7.13
C PRO A 159 -19.73 16.86 -7.21
N ASP A 160 -19.70 16.30 -8.42
CA ASP A 160 -19.38 14.89 -8.66
C ASP A 160 -17.87 14.62 -8.73
N LYS A 161 -17.04 15.65 -8.89
CA LYS A 161 -15.57 15.52 -8.95
C LYS A 161 -14.98 15.73 -7.58
N GLY A 162 -14.28 14.71 -7.10
CA GLY A 162 -13.58 14.74 -5.83
C GLY A 162 -12.10 15.07 -5.97
N PHE A 163 -11.49 15.54 -4.88
CA PHE A 163 -10.04 15.79 -4.83
C PHE A 163 -9.42 15.14 -3.59
N VAL A 164 -8.39 14.32 -3.81
CA VAL A 164 -7.68 13.57 -2.78
C VAL A 164 -6.19 13.86 -2.89
N ILE A 165 -5.57 14.18 -1.77
CA ILE A 165 -4.12 14.39 -1.67
C ILE A 165 -3.52 13.23 -0.90
N ILE A 166 -2.51 12.59 -1.47
CA ILE A 166 -1.70 11.58 -0.80
C ILE A 166 -0.27 12.10 -0.69
N ASN A 167 0.09 12.55 0.50
CA ASN A 167 1.42 13.08 0.77
C ASN A 167 2.31 12.03 1.46
N GLN A 168 3.52 11.84 0.96
CA GLN A 168 4.57 11.06 1.62
C GLN A 168 5.07 11.77 2.89
N LYS A 169 5.12 13.10 2.88
CA LYS A 169 5.56 13.90 4.02
C LYS A 169 4.38 14.22 4.93
N GLY A 170 4.70 14.94 6.00
CA GLY A 170 3.71 15.37 6.96
C GLY A 170 2.83 16.53 6.48
N ILE A 171 1.76 16.77 7.23
CA ILE A 171 0.84 17.90 7.03
C ILE A 171 0.55 18.48 8.41
N ASP A 172 0.74 19.79 8.57
CA ASP A 172 0.47 20.53 9.80
C ASP A 172 -1.04 20.57 10.12
N PRO A 173 -1.47 20.63 11.39
CA PRO A 173 -2.89 20.75 11.74
C PRO A 173 -3.57 21.96 11.10
N MET A 174 -2.91 23.12 11.03
CA MET A 174 -3.50 24.31 10.38
C MET A 174 -3.77 24.05 8.89
N SER A 175 -2.85 23.36 8.21
CA SER A 175 -3.00 22.94 6.82
C SER A 175 -4.14 21.94 6.64
N LEU A 176 -4.35 21.02 7.59
CA LEU A 176 -5.46 20.07 7.56
C LEU A 176 -6.82 20.78 7.65
N ASP A 177 -6.94 21.82 8.49
CA ASP A 177 -8.17 22.62 8.61
C ASP A 177 -8.49 23.33 7.28
N VAL A 178 -7.46 23.84 6.59
CA VAL A 178 -7.61 24.45 5.26
C VAL A 178 -8.12 23.41 4.25
N PHE A 179 -7.53 22.22 4.20
CA PHE A 179 -7.99 21.16 3.29
C PHE A 179 -9.41 20.71 3.59
N ALA A 180 -9.77 20.58 4.88
CA ALA A 180 -11.12 20.21 5.29
C ALA A 180 -12.16 21.25 4.85
N LYS A 181 -11.88 22.55 5.02
CA LYS A 181 -12.76 23.64 4.55
C LYS A 181 -13.02 23.60 3.04
N HIS A 182 -12.05 23.12 2.26
CA HIS A 182 -12.19 22.98 0.82
C HIS A 182 -12.71 21.61 0.36
N ASN A 183 -13.17 20.75 1.28
CA ASN A 183 -13.62 19.38 1.03
C ASN A 183 -12.57 18.50 0.34
N ILE A 184 -11.30 18.65 0.73
CA ILE A 184 -10.19 17.84 0.22
C ILE A 184 -9.86 16.74 1.22
N LEU A 185 -9.82 15.49 0.76
CA LEU A 185 -9.31 14.38 1.57
C LEU A 185 -7.79 14.39 1.53
N ALA A 186 -7.15 14.80 2.64
CA ALA A 186 -5.69 14.84 2.73
C ALA A 186 -5.15 13.70 3.61
N LEU A 187 -4.30 12.87 3.00
CA LEU A 187 -3.50 11.86 3.68
C LEU A 187 -2.08 12.36 3.90
N ARG A 188 -1.58 12.14 5.12
CA ARG A 188 -0.21 12.48 5.52
C ARG A 188 0.60 11.21 5.75
N ARG A 189 1.92 11.32 5.54
CA ARG A 189 2.90 10.28 5.87
C ARG A 189 2.67 8.94 5.17
N ALA A 190 2.28 8.98 3.89
CA ALA A 190 2.18 7.78 3.08
C ALA A 190 3.54 7.08 2.96
N LYS A 191 3.55 5.75 2.98
CA LYS A 191 4.78 4.96 2.80
C LYS A 191 5.36 5.22 1.41
N ARG A 192 6.69 5.39 1.32
CA ARG A 192 7.40 5.62 0.05
C ARG A 192 7.05 4.57 -1.03
N ARG A 193 6.95 3.29 -0.65
CA ARG A 193 6.58 2.19 -1.56
C ARG A 193 5.19 2.35 -2.18
N ASN A 194 4.28 3.03 -1.46
CA ASN A 194 2.93 3.27 -1.96
C ASN A 194 2.89 4.37 -3.01
N MET A 195 3.89 5.25 -3.07
CA MET A 195 3.94 6.31 -4.09
C MET A 195 4.08 5.70 -5.49
N GLU A 196 5.05 4.80 -5.67
CA GLU A 196 5.28 4.09 -6.94
C GLU A 196 4.05 3.28 -7.35
N ARG A 197 3.38 2.63 -6.38
CA ARG A 197 2.15 1.88 -6.62
C ARG A 197 0.97 2.79 -6.99
N LEU A 198 0.81 3.93 -6.33
CA LEU A 198 -0.26 4.88 -6.63
C LEU A 198 -0.15 5.40 -8.07
N GLN A 199 1.06 5.69 -8.55
CA GLN A 199 1.27 6.10 -9.94
C GLN A 199 0.75 5.04 -10.91
N LEU A 200 0.97 3.76 -10.61
CA LEU A 200 0.50 2.64 -11.43
C LEU A 200 -0.99 2.31 -11.27
N VAL A 201 -1.61 2.73 -10.16
CA VAL A 201 -3.05 2.53 -9.92
C VAL A 201 -3.86 3.65 -10.57
N THR A 202 -3.46 4.90 -10.39
CA THR A 202 -4.23 6.07 -10.80
C THR A 202 -3.74 6.72 -12.09
N GLY A 203 -2.53 6.36 -12.55
CA GLY A 203 -1.89 6.94 -13.73
C GLY A 203 -1.23 8.31 -13.49
N GLY A 204 -1.28 8.84 -12.26
CA GLY A 204 -0.72 10.15 -11.92
C GLY A 204 0.80 10.12 -11.72
N GLU A 205 1.43 11.29 -11.80
CA GLU A 205 2.86 11.44 -11.53
C GLU A 205 3.11 11.91 -10.09
N ALA A 206 4.13 11.35 -9.42
CA ALA A 206 4.52 11.78 -8.08
C ALA A 206 5.27 13.12 -8.15
N GLN A 207 4.66 14.16 -7.56
CA GLN A 207 5.23 15.51 -7.59
C GLN A 207 6.09 15.82 -6.38
N ASN A 208 7.28 16.37 -6.66
CA ASN A 208 8.25 16.79 -5.66
C ASN A 208 8.19 18.28 -5.35
N SER A 209 7.51 19.08 -6.17
CA SER A 209 7.33 20.52 -5.99
C SER A 209 5.86 20.89 -6.20
N VAL A 210 5.41 21.95 -5.54
CA VAL A 210 4.04 22.50 -5.65
C VAL A 210 3.98 23.60 -6.72
N GLU A 211 5.13 24.03 -7.24
CA GLU A 211 5.20 25.16 -8.17
C GLU A 211 4.81 24.77 -9.60
N ASP A 212 5.18 23.56 -10.00
CA ASP A 212 4.95 23.02 -11.35
C ASP A 212 3.78 22.04 -11.37
N LEU A 213 2.67 22.43 -10.75
CA LEU A 213 1.47 21.62 -10.72
C LEU A 213 0.60 21.91 -11.95
N SER A 214 0.32 20.87 -12.74
CA SER A 214 -0.62 20.93 -13.86
C SER A 214 -1.83 20.01 -13.63
N PRO A 215 -2.97 20.23 -14.28
CA PRO A 215 -4.10 19.29 -14.21
C PRO A 215 -3.79 17.89 -14.79
N GLN A 216 -2.80 17.80 -15.68
CA GLN A 216 -2.48 16.60 -16.46
C GLN A 216 -1.72 15.54 -15.66
N ILE A 217 -0.99 15.96 -14.62
CA ILE A 217 -0.22 15.07 -13.74
C ILE A 217 -1.10 14.35 -12.71
N LEU A 218 -2.37 14.75 -12.56
CA LEU A 218 -3.28 14.16 -11.60
C LEU A 218 -3.66 12.74 -12.02
N GLY A 219 -3.64 11.84 -11.04
CA GLY A 219 -4.23 10.51 -11.22
C GLY A 219 -5.74 10.56 -11.10
N PHE A 220 -6.41 9.55 -11.65
CA PHE A 220 -7.85 9.38 -11.55
C PHE A 220 -8.23 8.07 -10.87
N SER A 221 -9.26 8.11 -10.03
CA SER A 221 -9.84 6.95 -9.38
C SER A 221 -11.36 7.12 -9.25
N GLY A 222 -12.14 6.09 -9.60
CA GLY A 222 -13.60 6.19 -9.60
C GLY A 222 -14.19 6.36 -8.21
N LEU A 223 -13.62 5.69 -7.20
CA LEU A 223 -14.08 5.79 -5.84
C LEU A 223 -12.92 5.70 -4.85
N VAL A 224 -12.77 6.75 -4.05
CA VAL A 224 -11.90 6.75 -2.87
C VAL A 224 -12.75 6.88 -1.62
N TYR A 225 -12.66 5.91 -0.72
CA TYR A 225 -13.39 5.97 0.54
C TYR A 225 -12.53 5.56 1.72
N GLN A 226 -12.90 6.08 2.88
CA GLN A 226 -12.28 5.75 4.14
C GLN A 226 -13.22 4.88 4.97
N GLU A 227 -12.68 3.77 5.46
CA GLU A 227 -13.31 2.93 6.48
C GLU A 227 -12.57 3.15 7.79
N THR A 228 -13.31 3.36 8.88
CA THR A 228 -12.74 3.47 10.22
C THR A 228 -13.10 2.19 10.96
N ILE A 229 -12.08 1.45 11.42
CA ILE A 229 -12.25 0.24 12.22
C ILE A 229 -11.57 0.47 13.56
N GLY A 230 -12.38 0.61 14.62
CA GLY A 230 -11.88 1.03 15.93
C GLY A 230 -11.26 2.43 15.84
N GLU A 231 -9.96 2.52 16.14
CA GLU A 231 -9.18 3.77 16.06
C GLU A 231 -8.38 3.89 14.75
N GLU A 232 -8.28 2.81 13.97
CA GLU A 232 -7.52 2.77 12.72
C GLU A 232 -8.40 3.21 11.54
N LYS A 233 -7.79 3.94 10.61
CA LYS A 233 -8.45 4.46 9.40
C LYS A 233 -7.77 3.88 8.18
N PHE A 234 -8.55 3.21 7.34
CA PHE A 234 -8.10 2.63 6.09
C PHE A 234 -8.71 3.39 4.92
N THR A 235 -7.88 3.81 3.97
CA THR A 235 -8.36 4.48 2.76
C THR A 235 -8.20 3.56 1.57
N TYR A 236 -9.30 3.36 0.86
CA TYR A 236 -9.40 2.49 -0.30
C TYR A 236 -9.42 3.33 -1.56
N VAL A 237 -8.59 2.94 -2.52
CA VAL A 237 -8.54 3.52 -3.87
C VAL A 237 -9.06 2.47 -4.83
N THR A 238 -10.32 2.62 -5.27
CA THR A 238 -11.10 1.60 -5.99
C THR A 238 -11.67 2.16 -7.29
N GLU A 239 -12.10 1.26 -8.18
CA GLU A 239 -12.68 1.64 -9.49
C GLU A 239 -11.68 2.42 -10.38
N ASN A 240 -10.49 1.86 -10.56
CA ASN A 240 -9.45 2.42 -11.40
C ASN A 240 -9.57 1.90 -12.84
N THR A 241 -9.18 2.72 -13.82
CA THR A 241 -9.31 2.38 -15.25
C THR A 241 -8.33 1.30 -15.70
N ASP A 242 -7.05 1.43 -15.33
CA ASP A 242 -5.98 0.48 -15.67
C ASP A 242 -5.04 0.24 -14.47
N PRO A 243 -5.47 -0.52 -13.44
CA PRO A 243 -4.66 -0.75 -12.26
C PRO A 243 -3.56 -1.79 -12.54
N LYS A 244 -2.31 -1.35 -12.65
CA LYS A 244 -1.13 -2.24 -12.74
C LYS A 244 -0.55 -2.65 -11.39
N SER A 245 -1.18 -2.19 -10.29
CA SER A 245 -0.87 -2.58 -8.92
C SER A 245 -2.17 -2.90 -8.19
N CYS A 246 -2.11 -3.90 -7.32
CA CYS A 246 -3.27 -4.41 -6.59
C CYS A 246 -2.94 -4.67 -5.14
N THR A 247 -3.98 -4.75 -4.30
CA THR A 247 -3.84 -5.05 -2.88
C THR A 247 -4.59 -6.31 -2.52
N ILE A 248 -3.90 -7.25 -1.87
CA ILE A 248 -4.51 -8.37 -1.20
C ILE A 248 -4.77 -7.93 0.24
N LEU A 249 -6.05 -7.77 0.59
CA LEU A 249 -6.45 -7.42 1.94
C LEU A 249 -6.74 -8.68 2.75
N ILE A 250 -5.80 -9.01 3.65
CA ILE A 250 -5.92 -10.14 4.56
C ILE A 250 -6.60 -9.69 5.84
N LYS A 251 -7.81 -10.19 6.07
CA LYS A 251 -8.57 -10.04 7.31
C LYS A 251 -8.24 -11.19 8.28
N GLY A 252 -8.49 -11.01 9.56
CA GLY A 252 -8.21 -12.02 10.58
C GLY A 252 -8.44 -11.52 12.00
N SER A 253 -8.98 -12.38 12.84
CA SER A 253 -9.45 -12.05 14.19
C SER A 253 -8.31 -11.85 15.20
N THR A 254 -7.19 -12.54 14.96
CA THR A 254 -6.07 -12.64 15.92
C THR A 254 -4.78 -12.31 15.21
N HIS A 255 -3.83 -11.63 15.85
CA HIS A 255 -2.57 -11.18 15.24
C HIS A 255 -1.72 -12.31 14.59
N TYR A 256 -1.89 -13.56 15.02
CA TYR A 256 -1.17 -14.72 14.47
C TYR A 256 -1.70 -15.20 13.11
N ALA A 257 -3.01 -15.19 12.91
CA ALA A 257 -3.66 -15.67 11.69
C ALA A 257 -3.23 -14.90 10.41
N PRO A 258 -3.26 -13.55 10.37
CA PRO A 258 -2.82 -12.81 9.20
C PRO A 258 -1.32 -12.95 8.98
N ARG A 259 -0.51 -13.15 10.05
CA ARG A 259 0.94 -13.35 9.95
C ARG A 259 1.30 -14.70 9.32
N SER A 260 0.59 -15.78 9.69
CA SER A 260 0.75 -17.09 9.05
C SER A 260 0.39 -17.03 7.56
N ASN A 261 -0.73 -16.36 7.24
CA ASN A 261 -1.19 -16.21 5.86
C ASN A 261 -0.24 -15.34 5.01
N LYS A 262 0.34 -14.28 5.60
CA LYS A 262 1.41 -13.50 4.94
C LYS A 262 2.64 -14.33 4.64
N GLY A 263 3.07 -15.17 5.59
CA GLY A 263 4.20 -16.08 5.39
C GLY A 263 3.99 -17.01 4.20
N CYS A 264 2.74 -17.35 3.87
CA CYS A 264 2.39 -18.10 2.66
C CYS A 264 2.53 -17.26 1.39
N GLY A 265 2.01 -16.01 1.39
CA GLY A 265 2.11 -15.10 0.24
C GLY A 265 3.54 -14.71 -0.12
N GLU A 266 4.36 -14.35 0.89
CA GLU A 266 5.77 -13.97 0.69
C GLU A 266 6.63 -15.16 0.24
N ARG A 267 6.38 -16.36 0.77
CA ARG A 267 7.15 -17.56 0.40
C ARG A 267 6.73 -18.11 -0.96
N TRP A 268 5.47 -17.95 -1.35
CA TRP A 268 5.01 -18.19 -2.72
C TRP A 268 5.68 -17.23 -3.71
N SER A 269 5.71 -15.92 -3.38
CA SER A 269 6.45 -14.90 -4.14
C SER A 269 7.94 -15.24 -4.30
N GLN A 270 8.61 -15.71 -3.23
CA GLN A 270 10.01 -16.17 -3.31
C GLN A 270 10.21 -17.44 -4.14
N SER A 271 9.20 -18.32 -4.21
CA SER A 271 9.24 -19.54 -5.03
C SER A 271 9.03 -19.23 -6.53
N CYS A 272 8.19 -18.24 -6.84
CA CYS A 272 7.93 -17.76 -8.19
C CYS A 272 9.03 -16.82 -8.72
N GLY A 273 9.54 -15.89 -7.90
CA GLY A 273 10.60 -14.96 -8.28
C GLY A 273 11.93 -15.62 -8.61
N LYS A 274 12.22 -16.79 -8.02
CA LYS A 274 13.37 -17.63 -8.39
C LYS A 274 13.20 -18.36 -9.73
N ARG A 275 12.01 -18.38 -10.32
CA ARG A 275 11.76 -18.96 -11.66
C ARG A 275 11.74 -17.91 -12.78
N SER A 276 11.34 -16.66 -12.51
CA SER A 276 11.32 -15.61 -13.56
C SER A 276 12.69 -15.00 -13.82
N GLN A 277 13.55 -14.88 -12.80
CA GLN A 277 14.94 -14.47 -13.01
C GLN A 277 15.80 -15.68 -13.43
N GLY A 278 15.83 -15.95 -14.73
CA GLY A 278 16.84 -16.79 -15.37
C GLY A 278 18.23 -16.16 -15.29
N GLN A 279 18.75 -15.90 -14.09
CA GLN A 279 20.15 -15.49 -13.92
C GLN A 279 21.06 -16.72 -14.01
N LYS A 280 21.70 -16.82 -15.17
CA LYS A 280 22.93 -17.57 -15.39
C LYS A 280 24.02 -17.05 -14.43
N HIS A 281 24.13 -17.63 -13.25
CA HIS A 281 25.40 -17.64 -12.53
C HIS A 281 25.73 -19.06 -12.07
N HIS A 282 26.53 -19.73 -12.91
CA HIS A 282 27.46 -20.74 -12.44
C HIS A 282 28.35 -20.10 -11.37
N SER A 283 28.31 -20.65 -10.14
CA SER A 283 29.47 -20.83 -9.24
C SER A 283 29.10 -20.75 -7.75
N ARG A 284 29.06 -21.93 -7.13
CA ARG A 284 29.55 -22.26 -5.78
C ARG A 284 28.70 -21.89 -4.54
N ARG A 285 28.64 -22.92 -3.67
CA ARG A 285 28.22 -22.99 -2.25
C ARG A 285 26.73 -23.13 -1.96
N TRP A 286 26.32 -24.40 -1.95
CA TRP A 286 25.49 -24.92 -0.86
C TRP A 286 26.09 -24.48 0.49
N CYS A 287 25.37 -23.64 1.24
CA CYS A 287 25.61 -23.45 2.67
C CYS A 287 24.32 -23.83 3.42
N VAL A 288 24.39 -25.05 3.94
CA VAL A 288 23.82 -25.52 5.20
C VAL A 288 23.40 -24.38 6.13
N LEU A 289 22.13 -24.41 6.56
CA LEU A 289 21.73 -23.94 7.88
C LEU A 289 20.54 -24.80 8.34
N HIS A 290 20.88 -25.94 8.93
CA HIS A 290 20.05 -26.57 9.94
C HIS A 290 19.79 -25.57 11.08
N ARG A 291 18.53 -25.33 11.41
CA ARG A 291 18.10 -25.23 12.81
C ARG A 291 16.75 -25.95 12.97
N PRO A 292 16.60 -26.79 14.01
CA PRO A 292 15.39 -27.57 14.24
C PRO A 292 14.27 -26.70 14.80
N PHE A 293 13.04 -27.07 14.44
CA PHE A 293 11.81 -26.67 15.09
C PHE A 293 11.82 -27.15 16.56
N GLU A 294 11.81 -26.24 17.52
CA GLU A 294 11.39 -26.55 18.89
C GLU A 294 9.88 -26.27 19.02
N ILE A 295 9.14 -27.32 19.34
CA ILE A 295 7.74 -27.30 19.74
C ILE A 295 7.73 -27.10 21.26
N PRO A 296 7.08 -26.07 21.83
CA PRO A 296 6.89 -26.03 23.27
C PRO A 296 5.83 -27.07 23.65
N LYS A 297 6.27 -28.13 24.31
CA LYS A 297 5.42 -29.07 25.07
C LYS A 297 4.81 -28.32 26.26
N ILE A 298 3.51 -28.06 26.22
CA ILE A 298 2.72 -27.83 27.43
C ILE A 298 1.89 -29.09 27.64
N CYS A 299 2.33 -29.94 28.57
CA CYS A 299 1.47 -30.79 29.41
C CYS A 299 2.33 -31.65 30.36
N GLN A 300 1.94 -31.59 31.64
CA GLN A 300 2.15 -32.59 32.69
C GLN A 300 3.52 -32.63 33.40
N HIS A 301 3.60 -31.87 34.50
CA HIS A 301 4.35 -32.29 35.70
C HIS A 301 3.32 -32.79 36.72
N GLU A 302 3.20 -34.11 36.82
CA GLU A 302 2.64 -34.81 37.97
C GLU A 302 3.66 -35.92 38.27
N GLN A 303 4.59 -35.67 39.19
CA GLN A 303 5.47 -36.69 39.75
C GLN A 303 5.04 -36.91 41.20
N VAL A 304 4.25 -37.96 41.38
CA VAL A 304 4.09 -38.66 42.66
C VAL A 304 5.38 -39.43 42.88
N GLY A 305 6.07 -39.11 43.98
CA GLY A 305 7.15 -39.94 44.49
C GLY A 305 6.60 -41.17 45.19
N CYS A 306 7.18 -42.34 44.91
CA CYS A 306 7.07 -43.51 45.76
C CYS A 306 8.47 -44.02 46.10
N GLN A 307 8.68 -44.17 47.40
CA GLN A 307 9.79 -44.82 48.08
C GLN A 307 9.93 -46.28 47.67
N GLY A 308 11.15 -46.82 47.78
CA GLY A 308 11.46 -48.25 47.68
C GLY A 308 12.81 -48.49 47.06
#